data_AF-A0A0F8FLB1-F1
#
_entry.id   AF-A0A0F8FLB1-F1
#
_cell.length_a   1.000
_cell.length_b   1.000
_cell.length_c   1.000
_cell.angle_alpha   90.00
_cell.angle_beta   90.00
_cell.angle_gamma   90.00
#
_symmetry.space_group_name_H-M   'P 1'
#
loop_
_entity.id
_entity.type
_entity.pdbx_description
1 polymer ?
#
loop_
_entity_poly.entity_id
_entity_poly.type
_entity_poly.pdbx_seq_one_letter_code
_entity_poly.pdbx_strand_id
1 'polypeptide(L)'
;MQKFIHPPKRRKTSAFMIISLSIFILALLIISPAGAAVSSWDLSPENPVLGDTLRIKGSASPEEEIEVQVTFEKAVPVSEGEYEYILEGVKIPEGFKNRFTVQASEAKNLNVRVKMLIWVTKSSEASGNTATVTQSSVPPGTYQIKMDGDTRGGASTVTLKITAVQQIKADSDGDFSYSYNTKAVPPGDFEISVGGIKKKVTVQQGKIPTVPPAPSEKTEPETVEETGETEDTEDSLNPAQPPENGNETPVLEIETQEPKTEKNTGLSVDTAYMLGGMGAAVLILIMYSKRK
;
A
#
# COMPACT_ATOMS: atom_id res chain seq x y z
N MET A 1 78.15 -10.99 -57.85
CA MET A 1 77.97 -10.53 -56.46
C MET A 1 77.08 -9.30 -56.46
N GLN A 2 75.87 -9.36 -55.90
CA GLN A 2 75.24 -8.33 -55.05
C GLN A 2 73.74 -8.66 -54.87
N LYS A 3 73.37 -8.98 -53.63
CA LYS A 3 71.97 -9.06 -53.18
C LYS A 3 71.48 -7.64 -52.93
N PHE A 4 70.41 -7.21 -53.59
CA PHE A 4 69.67 -6.01 -53.19
C PHE A 4 68.53 -6.41 -52.26
N ILE A 5 68.71 -6.10 -50.98
CA ILE A 5 67.70 -6.22 -49.94
C ILE A 5 66.77 -5.01 -50.07
N HIS A 6 65.50 -5.26 -50.36
CA HIS A 6 64.44 -4.25 -50.29
C HIS A 6 64.13 -3.92 -48.82
N PRO A 7 64.06 -2.63 -48.41
CA PRO A 7 63.63 -2.29 -47.05
C PRO A 7 62.10 -2.36 -46.95
N PRO A 8 61.53 -2.87 -45.84
CA PRO A 8 60.08 -2.94 -45.69
C PRO A 8 59.50 -1.55 -45.38
N LYS A 9 58.83 -0.96 -46.37
CA LYS A 9 58.01 0.26 -46.26
C LYS A 9 56.67 -0.04 -45.56
N ARG A 10 56.69 -0.51 -44.31
CA ARG A 10 55.46 -0.93 -43.59
C ARG A 10 55.38 -0.52 -42.11
N ARG A 11 56.21 0.42 -41.64
CA ARG A 11 56.24 0.84 -40.22
C ARG A 11 55.36 2.06 -39.90
N LYS A 12 55.11 2.96 -40.85
CA LYS A 12 54.40 4.23 -40.58
C LYS A 12 52.89 4.06 -40.38
N THR A 13 52.27 3.14 -41.12
CA THR A 13 50.84 2.85 -41.01
C THR A 13 50.50 2.12 -39.70
N SER A 14 51.37 1.22 -39.23
CA SER A 14 51.19 0.53 -37.97
C SER A 14 51.30 1.47 -36.76
N ALA A 15 52.26 2.41 -36.79
CA ALA A 15 52.38 3.42 -35.73
C ALA A 15 51.16 4.36 -35.70
N PHE A 16 50.66 4.79 -36.85
CA PHE A 16 49.47 5.65 -36.93
C PHE A 16 48.20 4.94 -36.47
N MET A 17 48.05 3.64 -36.81
CA MET A 17 46.96 2.80 -36.30
C MET A 17 47.03 2.59 -34.79
N ILE A 18 48.22 2.36 -34.21
CA ILE A 18 48.39 2.19 -32.76
C ILE A 18 48.06 3.51 -32.04
N ILE A 19 48.49 4.65 -32.59
CA ILE A 19 48.17 5.97 -32.02
C ILE A 19 46.67 6.25 -32.12
N SER A 20 46.03 5.99 -33.26
CA SER A 20 44.58 6.23 -33.40
C SER A 20 43.77 5.27 -32.52
N LEU A 21 44.18 4.01 -32.38
CA LEU A 21 43.55 3.04 -31.49
C LEU A 21 43.73 3.45 -30.02
N SER A 22 44.89 3.98 -29.64
CA SER A 22 45.13 4.49 -28.28
C SER A 22 44.28 5.72 -27.98
N ILE A 23 44.12 6.64 -28.95
CA ILE A 23 43.22 7.79 -28.83
C ILE A 23 41.75 7.33 -28.73
N PHE A 24 41.36 6.31 -29.49
CA PHE A 24 40.01 5.75 -29.46
C PHE A 24 39.71 5.04 -28.12
N ILE A 25 40.67 4.29 -27.58
CA ILE A 25 40.57 3.66 -26.25
C ILE A 25 40.51 4.72 -25.15
N LEU A 26 41.29 5.80 -25.26
CA LEU A 26 41.24 6.92 -24.32
C LEU A 26 39.90 7.68 -24.40
N ALA A 27 39.31 7.79 -25.59
CA ALA A 27 37.98 8.35 -25.81
C ALA A 27 36.83 7.44 -25.30
N LEU A 28 37.04 6.12 -25.22
CA LEU A 28 36.09 5.19 -24.61
C LEU A 28 36.17 5.20 -23.08
N LEU A 29 37.31 5.59 -22.50
CA LEU A 29 37.52 5.70 -21.05
C LEU A 29 36.91 6.96 -20.41
N ILE A 30 36.46 7.94 -21.20
CA ILE A 30 35.72 9.13 -20.72
C ILE A 30 34.21 8.93 -20.66
N ILE A 31 33.70 7.74 -21.03
CA ILE A 31 32.33 7.36 -20.70
C ILE A 31 32.35 6.92 -19.23
N SER A 32 32.31 7.89 -18.31
CA SER A 32 32.02 7.59 -16.91
C SER A 32 30.69 6.82 -16.86
N PRO A 33 30.61 5.71 -16.10
CA PRO A 33 29.31 5.18 -15.74
C PRO A 33 28.52 6.28 -15.04
N ALA A 34 27.28 6.50 -15.47
CA ALA A 34 26.34 7.45 -14.89
C ALA A 34 26.42 7.41 -13.35
N GLY A 35 26.90 8.50 -12.77
CA GLY A 35 27.13 8.62 -11.33
C GLY A 35 25.83 8.97 -10.60
N ALA A 36 25.35 8.01 -9.80
CA ALA A 36 24.32 8.08 -8.74
C ALA A 36 22.91 8.55 -9.20
N ALA A 37 21.89 7.70 -9.34
CA ALA A 37 21.26 6.87 -8.28
C ALA A 37 21.17 7.66 -6.96
N VAL A 38 20.17 8.55 -6.85
CA VAL A 38 19.77 9.36 -5.67
C VAL A 38 20.89 9.63 -4.67
N SER A 39 21.37 10.87 -4.58
CA SER A 39 22.52 11.21 -3.72
C SER A 39 22.23 11.09 -2.21
N SER A 40 21.07 11.58 -1.78
CA SER A 40 20.55 11.49 -0.42
C SER A 40 19.07 11.85 -0.41
N TRP A 41 18.37 11.49 0.67
CA TRP A 41 16.98 11.85 0.86
C TRP A 41 16.65 11.99 2.34
N ASP A 42 15.68 12.83 2.67
CA ASP A 42 15.20 13.10 4.03
C ASP A 42 13.73 12.74 4.20
N LEU A 43 13.37 12.40 5.44
CA LEU A 43 12.02 12.06 5.86
C LEU A 43 11.53 13.07 6.91
N SER A 44 10.31 13.57 6.74
CA SER A 44 9.65 14.42 7.73
C SER A 44 8.23 13.93 7.99
N PRO A 45 7.75 13.90 9.25
CA PRO A 45 8.55 14.08 10.47
C PRO A 45 9.53 12.93 10.70
N GLU A 46 10.60 13.18 11.44
CA GLU A 46 11.62 12.16 11.78
C GLU A 46 11.06 11.07 12.71
N ASN A 47 10.11 11.46 13.58
CA ASN A 47 9.42 10.58 14.53
C ASN A 47 7.91 10.59 14.24
N PRO A 48 7.45 9.90 13.19
CA PRO A 48 6.06 9.95 12.78
C PRO A 48 5.14 9.21 13.76
N VAL A 49 3.95 9.76 13.95
CA VAL A 49 2.84 9.15 14.67
C VAL A 49 1.79 8.69 13.66
N LEU A 50 1.10 7.59 13.96
CA LEU A 50 0.02 7.07 13.13
C LEU A 50 -1.00 8.17 12.78
N GLY A 51 -1.21 8.38 11.48
CA GLY A 51 -2.07 9.44 10.93
C GLY A 51 -1.30 10.62 10.35
N ASP A 52 -0.02 10.78 10.71
CA ASP A 52 0.86 11.79 10.11
C ASP A 52 1.03 11.57 8.60
N THR A 53 1.32 12.66 7.91
CA THR A 53 1.73 12.63 6.51
C THR A 53 3.25 12.67 6.44
N LEU A 54 3.83 11.53 6.07
CA LEU A 54 5.25 11.42 5.76
C LEU A 54 5.56 12.20 4.49
N ARG A 55 6.65 12.94 4.50
CA ARG A 55 7.21 13.62 3.33
C ARG A 55 8.64 13.17 3.12
N ILE A 56 8.89 12.58 1.95
CA ILE A 56 10.22 12.21 1.46
C ILE A 56 10.67 13.32 0.51
N LYS A 57 11.89 13.83 0.68
CA LYS A 57 12.52 14.77 -0.25
C LYS A 57 13.94 14.32 -0.54
N GLY A 58 14.43 14.61 -1.74
CA GLY A 58 15.83 14.40 -2.08
C GLY A 58 16.14 14.93 -3.46
N SER A 59 17.35 14.63 -3.93
CA SER A 59 17.81 15.04 -5.26
C SER A 59 18.48 13.87 -5.98
N ALA A 60 18.27 13.82 -7.29
CA ALA A 60 18.76 12.83 -8.24
C ALA A 60 19.20 13.53 -9.54
N SER A 61 19.51 12.79 -10.59
CA SER A 61 19.74 13.41 -11.90
C SER A 61 18.43 14.02 -12.41
N PRO A 62 18.49 15.14 -13.17
CA PRO A 62 17.31 15.70 -13.83
C PRO A 62 16.52 14.63 -14.57
N GLU A 63 15.20 14.64 -14.37
CA GLU A 63 14.27 13.71 -15.00
C GLU A 63 14.49 12.21 -14.71
N GLU A 64 15.34 11.86 -13.73
CA GLU A 64 15.61 10.46 -13.37
C GLU A 64 14.35 9.76 -12.82
N GLU A 65 14.13 8.53 -13.26
CA GLU A 65 13.13 7.64 -12.65
C GLU A 65 13.71 6.97 -11.41
N ILE A 66 13.11 7.22 -10.25
CA ILE A 66 13.58 6.75 -8.95
C ILE A 66 12.63 5.67 -8.42
N GLU A 67 13.17 4.51 -8.04
CA GLU A 67 12.39 3.49 -7.33
C GLU A 67 12.31 3.83 -5.84
N VAL A 68 11.07 3.89 -5.33
CA VAL A 68 10.76 3.98 -3.91
C VAL A 68 10.16 2.64 -3.48
N GLN A 69 10.79 1.98 -2.52
CA GLN A 69 10.32 0.74 -1.93
C GLN A 69 10.07 0.95 -0.45
N VAL A 70 8.94 0.45 0.05
CA VAL A 70 8.60 0.41 1.47
C VAL A 70 8.33 -1.03 1.85
N THR A 71 8.91 -1.45 2.98
CA THR A 71 8.74 -2.79 3.52
C THR A 71 8.44 -2.72 5.01
N PHE A 72 7.45 -3.49 5.46
CA PHE A 72 7.20 -3.73 6.88
C PHE A 72 6.80 -5.18 7.13
N GLU A 73 6.92 -5.60 8.38
CA GLU A 73 6.53 -6.94 8.82
C GLU A 73 5.44 -6.86 9.89
N LYS A 74 4.53 -7.83 9.88
CA LYS A 74 3.45 -7.96 10.84
C LYS A 74 3.35 -9.40 11.30
N ALA A 75 3.51 -9.62 12.61
CA ALA A 75 3.12 -10.87 13.24
C ALA A 75 1.58 -10.90 13.36
N VAL A 76 0.96 -11.93 12.78
CA VAL A 76 -0.47 -12.15 12.75
C VAL A 76 -0.80 -13.39 13.58
N PRO A 77 -1.68 -13.31 14.58
CA PRO A 77 -2.08 -14.47 15.37
C PRO A 77 -2.86 -15.46 14.51
N VAL A 78 -2.71 -16.75 14.82
CA VAL A 78 -3.44 -17.83 14.19
C VAL A 78 -4.60 -18.26 15.09
N SER A 79 -5.77 -18.43 14.50
CA SER A 79 -6.96 -19.00 15.14
C SER A 79 -7.47 -20.16 14.30
N GLU A 80 -7.71 -21.31 14.93
CA GLU A 80 -8.25 -22.51 14.25
C GLU A 80 -7.43 -22.99 13.03
N GLY A 81 -6.14 -22.68 13.00
CA GLY A 81 -5.27 -23.04 11.87
C GLY A 81 -5.27 -22.02 10.73
N GLU A 82 -5.96 -20.90 10.88
CA GLU A 82 -6.03 -19.82 9.88
C GLU A 82 -5.44 -18.52 10.42
N TYR A 83 -4.94 -17.66 9.53
CA TYR A 83 -4.51 -16.31 9.83
C TYR A 83 -5.24 -15.31 8.94
N GLU A 84 -5.51 -14.12 9.47
CA GLU A 84 -6.14 -13.04 8.73
C GLU A 84 -5.57 -11.68 9.16
N TYR A 85 -5.30 -10.83 8.18
CA TYR A 85 -4.93 -9.43 8.40
C TYR A 85 -5.56 -8.51 7.36
N ILE A 86 -6.15 -7.41 7.83
CA ILE A 86 -6.86 -6.45 6.98
C ILE A 86 -6.20 -5.07 7.09
N LEU A 87 -5.96 -4.46 5.95
CA LEU A 87 -5.61 -3.05 5.82
C LEU A 87 -6.76 -2.32 5.14
N GLU A 88 -7.19 -1.21 5.71
CA GLU A 88 -8.31 -0.42 5.20
C GLU A 88 -7.84 0.94 4.71
N GLY A 89 -8.43 1.41 3.61
CA GLY A 89 -8.17 2.76 3.09
C GLY A 89 -6.75 2.94 2.53
N VAL A 90 -6.08 1.86 2.11
CA VAL A 90 -4.73 1.93 1.54
C VAL A 90 -4.79 2.69 0.22
N LYS A 91 -4.20 3.88 0.20
CA LYS A 91 -4.14 4.70 -1.01
C LYS A 91 -2.91 4.31 -1.83
N ILE A 92 -3.14 3.87 -3.05
CA ILE A 92 -2.11 3.67 -4.07
C ILE A 92 -2.09 4.95 -4.93
N PRO A 93 -0.99 5.69 -4.94
CA PRO A 93 -0.87 6.93 -5.71
C PRO A 93 -0.81 6.67 -7.22
N GLU A 94 -1.01 7.74 -7.97
CA GLU A 94 -0.74 7.77 -9.41
C GLU A 94 0.74 7.51 -9.68
N GLY A 95 1.02 6.85 -10.79
CA GLY A 95 2.36 6.45 -11.18
C GLY A 95 2.35 5.20 -12.03
N PHE A 96 3.42 5.02 -12.79
CA PHE A 96 3.63 3.81 -13.57
C PHE A 96 4.38 2.78 -12.72
N LYS A 97 4.11 1.48 -12.95
CA LYS A 97 4.86 0.35 -12.36
C LYS A 97 4.71 0.16 -10.84
N ASN A 98 3.60 0.59 -10.23
CA ASN A 98 3.26 0.20 -8.87
C ASN A 98 3.29 -1.33 -8.71
N ARG A 99 3.98 -1.84 -7.68
CA ARG A 99 4.09 -3.27 -7.39
C ARG A 99 3.83 -3.52 -5.92
N PHE A 100 3.04 -4.55 -5.64
CA PHE A 100 2.70 -4.97 -4.29
C PHE A 100 3.04 -6.45 -4.13
N THR A 101 3.78 -6.77 -3.09
CA THR A 101 4.21 -8.13 -2.76
C THR A 101 3.89 -8.41 -1.30
N VAL A 102 3.31 -9.57 -1.05
CA VAL A 102 3.08 -10.10 0.30
C VAL A 102 3.75 -11.46 0.38
N GLN A 103 4.53 -11.67 1.44
CA GLN A 103 5.08 -12.96 1.79
C GLN A 103 4.53 -13.37 3.16
N ALA A 104 4.13 -14.62 3.30
CA ALA A 104 3.65 -15.19 4.55
C ALA A 104 4.57 -16.35 4.95
N SER A 105 5.30 -16.18 6.06
CA SER A 105 6.17 -17.20 6.64
C SER A 105 5.44 -18.01 7.72
N GLU A 106 5.75 -19.30 7.82
CA GLU A 106 4.99 -20.30 8.60
C GLU A 106 3.55 -20.51 8.08
N ALA A 107 3.34 -20.23 6.79
CA ALA A 107 2.07 -20.41 6.11
C ALA A 107 2.11 -21.63 5.17
N LYS A 108 0.96 -22.27 4.99
CA LYS A 108 0.73 -23.29 3.96
C LYS A 108 0.32 -22.66 2.64
N ASN A 109 -0.51 -21.62 2.68
CA ASN A 109 -0.92 -20.83 1.52
C ASN A 109 -1.11 -19.36 1.92
N LEU A 110 -1.27 -18.51 0.91
CA LEU A 110 -1.56 -17.09 1.07
C LEU A 110 -2.57 -16.64 0.02
N ASN A 111 -3.65 -16.02 0.47
CA ASN A 111 -4.61 -15.29 -0.32
C ASN A 111 -4.41 -13.79 -0.08
N VAL A 112 -4.29 -13.01 -1.15
CA VAL A 112 -4.36 -11.55 -1.11
C VAL A 112 -5.62 -11.13 -1.85
N ARG A 113 -6.58 -10.62 -1.10
CA ARG A 113 -7.89 -10.16 -1.59
C ARG A 113 -7.91 -8.64 -1.52
N VAL A 114 -8.27 -7.99 -2.62
CA VAL A 114 -8.33 -6.52 -2.70
C VAL A 114 -9.71 -6.07 -3.13
N LYS A 115 -10.19 -4.96 -2.59
CA LYS A 115 -11.48 -4.36 -2.93
C LYS A 115 -11.32 -2.86 -3.18
N MET A 116 -11.74 -2.42 -4.37
CA MET A 116 -12.08 -1.01 -4.64
C MET A 116 -13.60 -0.87 -4.76
N LEU A 117 -14.19 -1.64 -5.68
CA LEU A 117 -15.63 -1.76 -5.89
C LEU A 117 -16.07 -3.23 -5.73
N ILE A 118 -15.32 -4.12 -6.37
CA ILE A 118 -15.49 -5.58 -6.31
C ILE A 118 -14.25 -6.24 -5.72
N TRP A 119 -14.42 -7.42 -5.12
CA TRP A 119 -13.32 -8.23 -4.62
C TRP A 119 -12.56 -8.90 -5.76
N VAL A 120 -11.23 -8.81 -5.72
CA VAL A 120 -10.32 -9.55 -6.58
C VAL A 120 -9.34 -10.31 -5.70
N THR A 121 -9.14 -11.60 -5.98
CA THR A 121 -8.26 -12.47 -5.19
C THR A 121 -7.10 -12.97 -6.03
N LYS A 122 -5.90 -12.93 -5.43
CA LYS A 122 -4.72 -13.63 -5.95
C LYS A 122 -4.15 -14.52 -4.85
N SER A 123 -3.87 -15.77 -5.18
CA SER A 123 -3.47 -16.78 -4.20
C SER A 123 -2.19 -17.50 -4.62
N SER A 124 -1.49 -18.04 -3.63
CA SER A 124 -0.26 -18.81 -3.82
C SER A 124 -0.11 -19.87 -2.72
N GLU A 125 0.34 -21.06 -3.09
CA GLU A 125 0.76 -22.09 -2.14
C GLU A 125 2.20 -21.81 -1.67
N ALA A 126 2.55 -22.26 -0.47
CA ALA A 126 3.88 -22.08 0.06
C ALA A 126 4.93 -22.92 -0.68
N SER A 127 6.06 -22.29 -1.00
CA SER A 127 7.29 -22.99 -1.35
C SER A 127 8.14 -23.11 -0.09
N GLY A 128 8.23 -24.32 0.48
CA GLY A 128 8.78 -24.51 1.82
C GLY A 128 7.86 -23.90 2.89
N ASN A 129 8.39 -23.03 3.75
CA ASN A 129 7.62 -22.37 4.81
C ASN A 129 7.09 -20.99 4.41
N THR A 130 7.21 -20.60 3.14
CA THR A 130 6.81 -19.24 2.72
C THR A 130 5.93 -19.26 1.48
N ALA A 131 4.74 -18.69 1.59
CA ALA A 131 3.88 -18.36 0.46
C ALA A 131 4.14 -16.92 0.02
N THR A 132 4.08 -16.66 -1.29
CA THR A 132 4.34 -15.32 -1.84
C THR A 132 3.36 -14.98 -2.93
N VAL A 133 2.74 -13.81 -2.83
CA VAL A 133 1.87 -13.22 -3.85
C VAL A 133 2.46 -11.89 -4.28
N THR A 134 2.69 -11.73 -5.58
CA THR A 134 3.17 -10.47 -6.18
C THR A 134 2.18 -10.01 -7.25
N GLN A 135 1.87 -8.72 -7.24
CA GLN A 135 1.09 -8.05 -8.27
C GLN A 135 1.82 -6.81 -8.78
N SER A 136 2.12 -6.80 -10.07
CA SER A 136 2.68 -5.63 -10.77
C SER A 136 1.58 -4.79 -11.40
N SER A 137 1.90 -3.55 -11.75
CA SER A 137 0.98 -2.61 -12.41
C SER A 137 -0.31 -2.41 -11.62
N VAL A 138 -0.18 -2.28 -10.30
CA VAL A 138 -1.35 -2.06 -9.43
C VAL A 138 -1.94 -0.68 -9.75
N PRO A 139 -3.23 -0.59 -10.13
CA PRO A 139 -3.83 0.69 -10.47
C PRO A 139 -3.82 1.68 -9.29
N PRO A 140 -3.81 2.99 -9.56
CA PRO A 140 -4.04 3.99 -8.52
C PRO A 140 -5.46 3.86 -7.97
N GLY A 141 -5.64 4.15 -6.69
CA GLY A 141 -6.94 4.04 -6.04
C GLY A 141 -6.85 3.86 -4.53
N THR A 142 -8.00 3.72 -3.89
CA THR A 142 -8.08 3.37 -2.47
C THR A 142 -8.60 1.95 -2.33
N TYR A 143 -7.89 1.14 -1.56
CA TYR A 143 -8.12 -0.29 -1.44
C TYR A 143 -8.39 -0.70 0.00
N GLN A 144 -9.32 -1.63 0.18
CA GLN A 144 -9.29 -2.58 1.30
C GLN A 144 -8.49 -3.80 0.85
N ILE A 145 -7.52 -4.22 1.66
CA ILE A 145 -6.64 -5.36 1.38
C ILE A 145 -6.77 -6.36 2.52
N LYS A 146 -7.16 -7.58 2.21
CA LYS A 146 -7.22 -8.70 3.15
C LYS A 146 -6.18 -9.74 2.75
N MET A 147 -5.37 -10.15 3.71
CA MET A 147 -4.33 -11.16 3.58
C MET A 147 -4.67 -12.31 4.53
N ASP A 148 -4.96 -13.48 3.99
CA ASP A 148 -5.43 -14.63 4.78
C ASP A 148 -4.98 -15.96 4.21
N GLY A 149 -4.98 -17.00 5.05
CA GLY A 149 -4.67 -18.36 4.62
C GLY A 149 -4.50 -19.32 5.78
N ASP A 150 -4.03 -20.52 5.47
CA ASP A 150 -3.78 -21.58 6.44
C ASP A 150 -2.34 -21.51 6.97
N THR A 151 -2.15 -21.72 8.27
CA THR A 151 -0.82 -21.92 8.87
C THR A 151 -0.25 -23.30 8.56
N ARG A 152 1.07 -23.42 8.62
CA ARG A 152 1.78 -24.70 8.58
C ARG A 152 2.11 -25.17 10.00
N GLY A 153 1.87 -26.46 10.27
CA GLY A 153 2.41 -27.11 11.47
C GLY A 153 1.88 -26.59 12.81
N GLY A 154 0.68 -25.99 12.82
CA GLY A 154 0.06 -25.50 14.05
C GLY A 154 0.76 -24.29 14.67
N ALA A 155 1.54 -23.53 13.88
CA ALA A 155 2.16 -22.30 14.39
C ALA A 155 1.09 -21.35 14.93
N SER A 156 1.36 -20.73 16.08
CA SER A 156 0.45 -19.78 16.73
C SER A 156 0.45 -18.39 16.07
N THR A 157 1.43 -18.13 15.19
CA THR A 157 1.60 -16.85 14.51
C THR A 157 2.18 -17.05 13.11
N VAL A 158 1.70 -16.25 12.15
CA VAL A 158 2.27 -16.13 10.80
C VAL A 158 2.91 -14.75 10.66
N THR A 159 4.09 -14.68 10.05
CA THR A 159 4.73 -13.40 9.76
C THR A 159 4.40 -12.97 8.34
N LEU A 160 3.68 -11.85 8.21
CA LEU A 160 3.45 -11.21 6.93
C LEU A 160 4.51 -10.16 6.67
N LYS A 161 5.24 -10.28 5.56
CA LYS A 161 6.13 -9.26 5.03
C LYS A 161 5.49 -8.59 3.82
N ILE A 162 5.19 -7.31 3.96
CA ILE A 162 4.52 -6.52 2.93
C ILE A 162 5.56 -5.61 2.29
N THR A 163 5.66 -5.63 0.97
CA THR A 163 6.54 -4.76 0.18
C THR A 163 5.73 -4.03 -0.88
N ALA A 164 5.78 -2.70 -0.84
CA ALA A 164 5.20 -1.83 -1.85
C ALA A 164 6.33 -1.12 -2.60
N VAL A 165 6.22 -1.04 -3.91
CA VAL A 165 7.18 -0.36 -4.78
C VAL A 165 6.43 0.59 -5.70
N GLN A 166 6.96 1.79 -5.83
CA GLN A 166 6.51 2.81 -6.75
C GLN A 166 7.71 3.41 -7.48
N GLN A 167 7.50 3.86 -8.71
CA GLN A 167 8.46 4.69 -9.42
C GLN A 167 7.99 6.15 -9.41
N ILE A 168 8.87 7.07 -9.02
CA ILE A 168 8.67 8.52 -9.10
C ILE A 168 9.67 9.12 -10.09
N LYS A 169 9.43 10.34 -10.57
CA LYS A 169 10.35 11.05 -11.47
C LYS A 169 10.86 12.31 -10.77
N ALA A 170 12.17 12.55 -10.82
CA ALA A 170 12.73 13.85 -10.45
C ALA A 170 12.32 14.93 -11.46
N ASP A 171 12.29 16.18 -11.02
CA ASP A 171 12.01 17.31 -11.90
C ASP A 171 13.23 17.68 -12.77
N SER A 172 13.12 18.77 -13.53
CA SER A 172 14.18 19.27 -14.42
C SER A 172 15.43 19.75 -13.68
N ASP A 173 15.30 20.08 -12.39
CA ASP A 173 16.40 20.50 -11.54
C ASP A 173 17.02 19.30 -10.79
N GLY A 174 16.38 18.13 -10.89
CA GLY A 174 16.80 16.91 -10.23
C GLY A 174 16.18 16.72 -8.84
N ASP A 175 15.26 17.58 -8.42
CA ASP A 175 14.61 17.47 -7.12
C ASP A 175 13.39 16.55 -7.18
N PHE A 176 13.10 15.88 -6.06
CA PHE A 176 11.86 15.12 -5.89
C PHE A 176 11.27 15.30 -4.49
N SER A 177 9.93 15.28 -4.43
CA SER A 177 9.18 15.32 -3.18
C SER A 177 7.99 14.37 -3.30
N TYR A 178 7.87 13.46 -2.34
CA TYR A 178 6.76 12.52 -2.25
C TYR A 178 6.11 12.61 -0.87
N SER A 179 4.80 12.38 -0.79
CA SER A 179 4.07 12.42 0.48
C SER A 179 3.07 11.29 0.60
N TYR A 180 2.99 10.71 1.80
CA TYR A 180 2.13 9.57 2.09
C TYR A 180 1.51 9.69 3.48
N ASN A 181 0.20 9.51 3.58
CA ASN A 181 -0.50 9.53 4.87
C ASN A 181 -0.48 8.14 5.52
N THR A 182 -0.06 8.05 6.77
CA THR A 182 0.14 6.78 7.48
C THR A 182 -1.12 6.17 8.08
N LYS A 183 -2.29 6.80 7.96
CA LYS A 183 -3.55 6.34 8.59
C LYS A 183 -3.95 4.91 8.21
N ALA A 184 -3.59 4.47 7.00
CA ALA A 184 -3.95 3.15 6.45
C ALA A 184 -2.90 2.05 6.70
N VAL A 185 -1.75 2.38 7.32
CA VAL A 185 -0.68 1.43 7.63
C VAL A 185 -0.55 1.25 9.13
N PRO A 186 -0.09 0.08 9.62
CA PRO A 186 0.03 -0.14 11.06
C PRO A 186 1.15 0.72 11.68
N PRO A 187 1.10 1.00 12.99
CA PRO A 187 2.29 1.42 13.72
C PRO A 187 3.36 0.31 13.67
N GLY A 188 4.63 0.69 13.77
CA GLY A 188 5.75 -0.24 13.78
C GLY A 188 6.92 0.23 12.93
N ASP A 189 7.86 -0.70 12.69
CA ASP A 189 9.08 -0.43 11.95
C ASP A 189 8.89 -0.65 10.46
N PHE A 190 9.35 0.32 9.68
CA PHE A 190 9.36 0.31 8.22
C PHE A 190 10.79 0.49 7.72
N GLU A 191 11.15 -0.27 6.69
CA GLU A 191 12.33 0.00 5.86
C GLU A 191 11.88 0.73 4.60
N ILE A 192 12.38 1.95 4.39
CA ILE A 192 12.14 2.75 3.19
C ILE A 192 13.43 2.82 2.40
N SER A 193 13.38 2.48 1.11
CA SER A 193 14.49 2.56 0.16
C SER A 193 14.11 3.53 -0.95
N VAL A 194 14.93 4.55 -1.19
CA VAL A 194 14.75 5.53 -2.27
C VAL A 194 16.01 5.53 -3.12
N GLY A 195 15.89 5.15 -4.39
CA GLY A 195 17.05 5.02 -5.29
C GLY A 195 18.15 4.08 -4.76
N GLY A 196 17.77 3.10 -3.93
CA GLY A 196 18.68 2.15 -3.28
C GLY A 196 19.23 2.60 -1.90
N ILE A 197 19.05 3.86 -1.50
CA ILE A 197 19.43 4.33 -0.16
C ILE A 197 18.33 3.97 0.83
N LYS A 198 18.66 3.14 1.82
CA LYS A 198 17.73 2.63 2.84
C LYS A 198 17.78 3.45 4.13
N LYS A 199 16.61 3.75 4.70
CA LYS A 199 16.44 4.25 6.08
C LYS A 199 15.36 3.44 6.78
N LYS A 200 15.52 3.25 8.10
CA LYS A 200 14.48 2.69 8.97
C LYS A 200 13.69 3.83 9.59
N VAL A 201 12.38 3.68 9.68
CA VAL A 201 11.50 4.60 10.38
C VAL A 201 10.51 3.83 11.23
N THR A 202 10.26 4.31 12.45
CA THR A 202 9.25 3.73 13.35
C THR A 202 8.05 4.66 13.38
N VAL A 203 6.89 4.19 12.93
CA VAL A 203 5.61 4.90 13.07
C VAL A 203 5.04 4.56 14.44
N GLN A 204 4.93 5.56 15.31
CA GLN A 204 4.48 5.38 16.68
C GLN A 204 2.95 5.30 16.74
N GLN A 205 2.43 4.49 17.66
CA GLN A 205 1.02 4.56 18.02
C GLN A 205 0.78 5.90 18.73
N GLY A 206 -0.18 6.69 18.23
CA GLY A 206 -0.58 7.93 18.90
C GLY A 206 -1.10 7.65 20.30
N LYS A 207 -0.82 8.54 21.25
CA LYS A 207 -1.48 8.51 22.56
C LYS A 207 -2.97 8.72 22.33
N ILE A 208 -3.79 7.75 22.73
CA ILE A 208 -5.22 7.99 22.96
C ILE A 208 -5.30 9.12 24.00
N PRO A 209 -6.05 10.21 23.77
CA PRO A 209 -6.23 11.23 24.79
C PRO A 209 -6.80 10.55 26.03
N THR A 210 -5.98 10.45 27.08
CA THR A 210 -6.41 9.98 28.39
C THR A 210 -7.42 10.99 28.89
N VAL A 211 -8.71 10.66 28.78
CA VAL A 211 -9.75 11.38 29.51
C VAL A 211 -9.37 11.25 30.99
N PRO A 212 -9.11 12.35 31.72
CA PRO A 212 -8.86 12.29 33.14
C PRO A 212 -10.07 11.59 33.80
N PRO A 213 -9.86 10.64 34.74
CA PRO A 213 -10.98 10.08 35.47
C PRO A 213 -11.77 11.24 36.09
N ALA A 214 -13.07 11.28 35.81
CA ALA A 214 -13.97 12.24 36.41
C ALA A 214 -13.77 12.19 37.94
N PRO A 215 -13.70 13.34 38.65
CA PRO A 215 -13.53 13.33 40.10
C PRO A 215 -14.66 12.53 40.72
N SER A 216 -14.32 11.41 41.37
CA SER A 216 -15.26 10.66 42.18
C SER A 216 -15.66 11.53 43.38
N GLU A 217 -16.90 11.99 43.38
CA GLU A 217 -17.51 12.67 44.51
C GLU A 217 -17.56 11.68 45.68
N LYS A 218 -16.87 12.05 46.77
CA LYS A 218 -16.70 11.24 47.96
C LYS A 218 -17.93 11.43 48.84
N THR A 219 -18.90 10.51 48.77
CA THR A 219 -19.99 10.46 49.74
C THR A 219 -19.46 9.90 51.06
N GLU A 220 -19.44 10.77 52.06
CA GLU A 220 -19.17 10.47 53.47
C GLU A 220 -20.40 9.78 54.11
N PRO A 221 -20.23 8.75 54.96
CA PRO A 221 -21.36 8.04 55.54
C PRO A 221 -21.77 8.66 56.89
N GLU A 222 -23.03 9.06 57.03
CA GLU A 222 -23.66 9.27 58.34
C GLU A 222 -24.43 8.03 58.81
N THR A 223 -24.43 7.85 60.13
CA THR A 223 -24.68 6.63 60.89
C THR A 223 -26.12 6.58 61.40
N VAL A 224 -26.80 5.45 61.13
CA VAL A 224 -27.79 4.64 61.91
C VAL A 224 -28.79 5.34 62.86
N GLU A 225 -30.08 5.08 62.66
CA GLU A 225 -31.00 4.64 63.74
C GLU A 225 -31.97 3.54 63.25
N GLU A 226 -32.31 2.65 64.18
CA GLU A 226 -32.97 1.34 64.07
C GLU A 226 -34.38 1.39 64.65
N THR A 227 -35.41 0.92 63.92
CA THR A 227 -36.64 0.23 64.39
C THR A 227 -37.50 -0.01 63.13
N GLY A 228 -38.17 -1.10 62.81
CA GLY A 228 -38.61 -2.33 63.48
C GLY A 228 -39.81 -2.83 62.64
N GLU A 229 -40.13 -4.12 62.73
CA GLU A 229 -41.34 -4.81 62.23
C GLU A 229 -41.29 -5.57 60.89
N THR A 230 -41.32 -6.89 61.09
CA THR A 230 -41.81 -8.07 60.36
C THR A 230 -43.11 -7.89 59.58
N GLU A 231 -43.22 -8.44 58.37
CA GLU A 231 -44.06 -9.59 57.89
C GLU A 231 -44.63 -9.05 56.54
N ASP A 232 -44.81 -9.76 55.43
CA ASP A 232 -45.01 -11.16 55.18
C ASP A 232 -44.78 -11.51 53.68
N THR A 233 -44.80 -12.81 53.47
CA THR A 233 -44.51 -13.71 52.35
C THR A 233 -45.38 -13.59 51.07
N GLU A 234 -44.90 -14.25 50.01
CA GLU A 234 -45.57 -14.79 48.78
C GLU A 234 -45.36 -13.94 47.50
N ASP A 235 -44.39 -14.23 46.62
CA ASP A 235 -44.17 -15.42 45.77
C ASP A 235 -45.33 -15.73 44.81
N SER A 236 -45.14 -15.50 43.49
CA SER A 236 -45.44 -16.49 42.44
C SER A 236 -45.11 -15.96 41.03
N LEU A 237 -44.25 -16.73 40.35
CA LEU A 237 -43.95 -16.74 38.91
C LEU A 237 -45.19 -17.28 38.12
N ASN A 238 -45.59 -16.81 36.93
CA ASN A 238 -45.01 -17.03 35.58
C ASN A 238 -46.15 -16.80 34.50
N PRO A 239 -46.06 -17.22 33.21
CA PRO A 239 -46.01 -16.36 32.01
C PRO A 239 -47.20 -16.53 31.02
N ALA A 240 -47.24 -15.71 29.94
CA ALA A 240 -47.56 -16.09 28.54
C ALA A 240 -48.16 -14.93 27.70
N GLN A 241 -47.41 -14.50 26.67
CA GLN A 241 -47.73 -14.28 25.23
C GLN A 241 -49.08 -13.65 24.73
N PRO A 242 -49.12 -13.13 23.47
CA PRO A 242 -49.38 -11.72 23.12
C PRO A 242 -50.75 -11.48 22.45
N PRO A 243 -51.04 -10.25 21.99
CA PRO A 243 -51.92 -10.08 20.83
C PRO A 243 -51.29 -9.29 19.68
N GLU A 244 -51.68 -9.73 18.49
CA GLU A 244 -51.54 -9.17 17.16
C GLU A 244 -52.69 -8.17 16.87
N ASN A 245 -52.55 -7.42 15.76
CA ASN A 245 -53.54 -6.58 15.06
C ASN A 245 -53.60 -5.12 15.58
N GLY A 246 -53.58 -4.06 14.76
CA GLY A 246 -53.62 -3.87 13.32
C GLY A 246 -53.92 -2.38 13.03
N ASN A 247 -53.63 -1.97 11.79
CA ASN A 247 -54.07 -0.76 11.09
C ASN A 247 -53.32 0.60 11.22
N GLU A 248 -52.85 1.00 10.03
CA GLU A 248 -53.03 2.29 9.35
C GLU A 248 -51.87 3.31 9.31
N THR A 249 -51.24 3.29 8.13
CA THR A 249 -50.43 4.29 7.44
C THR A 249 -51.09 5.68 7.35
N PRO A 250 -50.30 6.76 7.41
CA PRO A 250 -50.57 7.97 6.64
C PRO A 250 -49.53 8.15 5.53
N VAL A 251 -50.05 8.26 4.32
CA VAL A 251 -49.41 8.67 3.08
C VAL A 251 -48.95 10.13 3.20
N LEU A 252 -47.71 10.43 2.78
CA LEU A 252 -47.34 11.77 2.34
C LEU A 252 -46.46 11.69 1.08
N GLU A 253 -47.13 12.03 -0.01
CA GLU A 253 -46.69 12.16 -1.38
C GLU A 253 -45.76 13.40 -1.48
N ILE A 254 -44.54 13.22 -1.98
CA ILE A 254 -43.73 14.35 -2.48
C ILE A 254 -43.56 14.15 -3.98
N GLU A 255 -44.24 15.05 -4.66
CA GLU A 255 -44.38 15.22 -6.09
C GLU A 255 -43.04 15.61 -6.75
N THR A 256 -42.72 14.92 -7.84
CA THR A 256 -41.62 15.19 -8.74
C THR A 256 -41.93 16.45 -9.57
N GLN A 257 -41.09 17.49 -9.48
CA GLN A 257 -41.06 18.59 -10.44
C GLN A 257 -39.77 18.56 -11.26
N GLU A 258 -39.90 18.29 -12.57
CA GLU A 258 -38.91 18.57 -13.60
C GLU A 258 -38.78 20.09 -13.83
N PRO A 259 -37.57 20.61 -14.11
CA PRO A 259 -37.42 21.78 -14.96
C PRO A 259 -37.03 21.37 -16.38
N LYS A 260 -37.91 21.67 -17.34
CA LYS A 260 -37.56 21.84 -18.77
C LYS A 260 -36.85 23.17 -18.97
N THR A 261 -35.77 23.17 -19.76
CA THR A 261 -35.20 24.21 -20.66
C THR A 261 -33.73 23.77 -20.91
N GLU A 262 -33.12 23.66 -22.09
CA GLU A 262 -33.41 24.05 -23.46
C GLU A 262 -32.49 23.19 -24.36
N LYS A 263 -32.92 23.00 -25.61
CA LYS A 263 -32.21 22.24 -26.64
C LYS A 263 -31.07 23.11 -27.19
N ASN A 264 -29.82 22.77 -26.89
CA ASN A 264 -28.67 23.19 -27.70
C ASN A 264 -27.90 21.96 -28.19
N THR A 265 -27.84 21.87 -29.51
CA THR A 265 -27.22 20.82 -30.31
C THR A 265 -25.71 20.81 -30.14
N GLY A 266 -25.18 19.70 -29.65
CA GLY A 266 -23.75 19.40 -29.65
C GLY A 266 -23.53 17.98 -29.14
N LEU A 267 -23.53 16.99 -30.04
CA LEU A 267 -23.20 15.61 -29.72
C LEU A 267 -21.72 15.57 -29.31
N SER A 268 -21.41 15.66 -28.02
CA SER A 268 -20.05 15.44 -27.52
C SER A 268 -19.80 13.94 -27.44
N VAL A 269 -18.60 13.54 -27.84
CA VAL A 269 -18.16 12.18 -28.14
C VAL A 269 -18.03 11.29 -26.88
N ASP A 270 -18.54 11.74 -25.72
CA ASP A 270 -18.15 11.23 -24.40
C ASP A 270 -19.05 10.14 -23.81
N THR A 271 -20.32 10.03 -24.20
CA THR A 271 -21.20 9.01 -23.58
C THR A 271 -20.87 7.59 -24.05
N ALA A 272 -20.34 7.43 -25.26
CA ALA A 272 -19.90 6.12 -25.77
C ALA A 272 -18.52 5.71 -25.20
N TYR A 273 -17.64 6.67 -24.89
CA TYR A 273 -16.32 6.39 -24.30
C TYR A 273 -16.40 5.96 -22.83
N MET A 274 -17.38 6.44 -22.07
CA MET A 274 -17.55 6.05 -20.67
C MET A 274 -18.16 4.65 -20.50
N LEU A 275 -19.10 4.25 -21.36
CA LEU A 275 -19.63 2.88 -21.35
C LEU A 275 -18.65 1.85 -21.95
N GLY A 276 -17.89 2.23 -22.99
CA GLY A 276 -16.82 1.37 -23.54
C GLY A 276 -15.60 1.25 -22.62
N GLY A 277 -15.26 2.32 -21.91
CA GLY A 277 -14.10 2.38 -21.01
C GLY A 277 -14.25 1.56 -19.73
N MET A 278 -15.45 1.54 -19.13
CA MET A 278 -15.70 0.69 -17.95
C MET A 278 -15.64 -0.80 -18.27
N GLY A 279 -16.14 -1.22 -19.45
CA GLY A 279 -16.03 -2.61 -19.90
C GLY A 279 -14.59 -3.04 -20.14
N ALA A 280 -13.78 -2.17 -20.74
CA ALA A 280 -12.36 -2.43 -20.98
C ALA A 280 -11.55 -2.49 -19.67
N ALA A 281 -11.79 -1.62 -18.70
CA ALA A 281 -11.09 -1.63 -17.41
C ALA A 281 -11.37 -2.91 -16.59
N VAL A 282 -12.62 -3.38 -16.58
CA VAL A 282 -13.00 -4.63 -15.93
C VAL A 282 -12.37 -5.83 -16.65
N LEU A 283 -12.36 -5.86 -17.98
CA LEU A 283 -11.70 -6.91 -18.75
C LEU A 283 -10.18 -6.91 -18.55
N ILE A 284 -9.54 -5.74 -18.46
CA ILE A 284 -8.10 -5.63 -18.15
C ILE A 284 -7.81 -6.21 -16.77
N LEU A 285 -8.60 -5.88 -15.74
CA LEU A 285 -8.46 -6.45 -14.39
C LEU A 285 -8.65 -7.99 -14.37
N ILE A 286 -9.60 -8.51 -15.15
CA ILE A 286 -9.83 -9.96 -15.30
C ILE A 286 -8.70 -10.64 -16.07
N MET A 287 -8.15 -10.00 -17.11
CA MET A 287 -7.03 -10.54 -17.88
C MET A 287 -5.72 -10.51 -17.07
N TYR A 288 -5.52 -9.47 -16.26
CA TYR A 288 -4.32 -9.32 -15.42
C TYR A 288 -4.32 -10.26 -14.20
N SER A 289 -5.50 -10.65 -13.71
CA SER A 289 -5.62 -11.69 -12.66
C SER A 289 -5.39 -13.11 -13.18
N LYS A 290 -5.51 -13.34 -14.50
CA LYS A 290 -5.36 -14.66 -15.13
C LYS A 290 -3.98 -14.97 -15.71
N ARG A 291 -3.08 -13.99 -15.85
CA ARG A 291 -1.69 -14.26 -16.28
C ARG A 291 -0.84 -14.68 -15.07
N LYS A 292 -0.80 -15.99 -14.85
CA LYS A 292 0.24 -16.71 -14.09
C LYS A 292 1.56 -16.68 -14.85
#